data_AF-A0A6J7JBW2-F1
#
_entry.id   AF-A0A6J7JBW2-F1
#
_cell.length_a   1.000
_cell.length_b   1.000
_cell.length_c   1.000
_cell.angle_alpha   90.00
_cell.angle_beta   90.00
_cell.angle_gamma   90.00
#
_symmetry.space_group_name_H-M   'P 1'
#
loop_
_entity.id
_entity.type
_entity.pdbx_description
1 polymer ?
#
loop_
_entity_poly.entity_id
_entity_poly.type
_entity_poly.pdbx_seq_one_letter_code
_entity_poly.pdbx_strand_id
1 'polypeptide(L)'
;MVSAPSLEWFAEQPRSYRDSVLPPKIRARVSIEAGISLGWRELIGDCGESVSLEHFGASASAGTLFKEFGFTPAAIVDAAHRTLKSVKNS
;
A
#
# COMPACT_ATOMS: atom_id res chain seq x y z
N MET A 1 -1.79 -1.44 -11.60
CA MET A 1 -1.70 -0.40 -10.55
C MET A 1 -3.04 0.30 -10.44
N VAL A 2 -3.44 0.67 -9.23
CA VAL A 2 -4.65 1.46 -8.96
C VAL A 2 -4.19 2.78 -8.35
N SER A 3 -4.71 3.90 -8.86
CA SER A 3 -4.52 5.21 -8.24
C SER A 3 -5.66 5.46 -7.26
N ALA A 4 -5.36 5.93 -6.05
CA ALA A 4 -6.32 6.12 -4.98
C ALA A 4 -6.15 7.52 -4.34
N PRO A 5 -6.66 8.59 -4.99
CA PRO A 5 -6.45 9.96 -4.55
C PRO A 5 -7.31 10.37 -3.32
N SER A 6 -8.41 9.67 -3.06
CA SER A 6 -9.22 9.81 -1.84
C SER A 6 -9.80 8.45 -1.47
N LEU A 7 -9.47 7.97 -0.27
CA LEU A 7 -9.96 6.70 0.23
C LEU A 7 -11.42 6.81 0.69
N GLU A 8 -11.82 7.99 1.18
CA GLU A 8 -13.16 8.32 1.62
C GLU A 8 -14.16 8.24 0.47
N TRP A 9 -13.87 8.94 -0.63
CA TRP A 9 -14.74 8.93 -1.81
C TRP A 9 -14.80 7.55 -2.45
N PHE A 10 -13.70 6.79 -2.41
CA PHE A 10 -13.70 5.41 -2.87
C PHE A 10 -14.58 4.52 -1.98
N ALA A 11 -14.54 4.71 -0.66
CA ALA A 11 -15.36 3.96 0.29
C ALA A 11 -16.87 4.20 0.12
N GLU A 12 -17.26 5.41 -0.29
CA GLU A 12 -18.65 5.78 -0.61
C GLU A 12 -19.18 5.12 -1.90
N GLN A 13 -18.30 4.59 -2.76
CA GLN A 13 -18.74 3.98 -4.01
C GLN A 13 -19.52 2.67 -3.79
N PRO A 14 -20.44 2.32 -4.71
CA PRO A 14 -21.13 1.04 -4.69
C PRO A 14 -20.15 -0.13 -4.59
N ARG A 15 -20.53 -1.18 -3.86
CA ARG A 15 -19.67 -2.35 -3.67
C ARG A 15 -19.23 -2.99 -4.98
N SER A 16 -20.10 -3.04 -5.98
CA SER A 16 -19.76 -3.55 -7.32
C SER A 16 -18.60 -2.77 -7.96
N TYR A 17 -18.56 -1.45 -7.81
CA TYR A 17 -17.45 -0.63 -8.29
C TYR A 17 -16.17 -0.91 -7.51
N ARG A 18 -16.24 -0.91 -6.18
CA ARG A 18 -15.08 -1.21 -5.32
C ARG A 18 -14.49 -2.59 -5.60
N ASP A 19 -15.34 -3.61 -5.78
CA ASP A 19 -14.93 -4.97 -6.11
C ASP A 19 -14.37 -5.07 -7.54
N SER A 20 -14.78 -4.19 -8.46
CA SER A 20 -14.18 -4.14 -9.80
C SER A 20 -12.76 -3.55 -9.78
N VAL A 21 -12.48 -2.59 -8.89
CA VAL A 21 -11.17 -1.95 -8.73
C VAL A 21 -10.24 -2.79 -7.86
N LEU A 22 -10.77 -3.33 -6.76
CA LEU A 22 -10.06 -4.15 -5.79
C LEU A 22 -10.77 -5.51 -5.59
N PRO A 23 -10.65 -6.44 -6.55
CA PRO A 23 -11.35 -7.72 -6.48
C PRO A 23 -11.07 -8.46 -5.16
N PRO A 24 -12.10 -8.86 -4.38
CA PRO A 24 -11.91 -9.49 -3.07
C PRO A 24 -11.08 -10.77 -3.11
N LYS A 25 -11.09 -11.49 -4.24
CA LYS A 25 -10.27 -12.69 -4.47
C LYS A 25 -8.77 -12.41 -4.54
N ILE A 26 -8.35 -11.17 -4.79
CA ILE A 26 -6.94 -10.77 -4.84
C ILE A 26 -6.59 -10.17 -3.48
N ARG A 27 -6.00 -10.98 -2.61
CA ARG A 27 -5.60 -10.60 -1.24
C ARG A 27 -4.17 -10.04 -1.15
N ALA A 28 -3.31 -10.36 -2.12
CA ALA A 28 -1.95 -9.84 -2.20
C ALA A 28 -1.99 -8.39 -2.71
N ARG A 29 -1.86 -7.42 -1.81
CA ARG A 29 -2.00 -5.98 -2.10
C ARG A 29 -0.89 -5.19 -1.40
N VAL A 30 -0.33 -4.20 -2.10
CA VAL A 30 0.67 -3.28 -1.55
C VAL A 30 0.15 -1.85 -1.68
N SER A 31 0.10 -1.10 -0.57
CA SER A 31 -0.08 0.36 -0.60
C SER A 31 1.28 1.05 -0.60
N ILE A 32 1.36 2.22 -1.25
CA ILE A 32 2.61 2.98 -1.37
C ILE A 32 2.25 4.45 -1.16
N GLU A 33 2.68 5.04 -0.04
CA GLU A 33 2.43 6.44 0.27
C GLU A 33 3.55 7.01 1.15
N ALA A 34 4.06 8.20 0.83
CA ALA A 34 5.03 8.92 1.66
C ALA A 34 4.37 9.60 2.88
N GLY A 35 3.59 8.81 3.63
CA GLY A 35 2.83 9.17 4.82
C GLY A 35 2.62 7.93 5.69
N ILE A 36 1.97 8.07 6.85
CA ILE A 36 1.69 6.94 7.74
C ILE A 36 0.73 5.95 7.07
N SER A 37 0.84 4.66 7.38
CA SER A 37 -0.01 3.61 6.81
C SER A 37 -1.48 3.62 7.27
N LEU A 38 -1.84 4.51 8.21
CA LEU A 38 -3.19 4.62 8.75
C LEU A 38 -4.22 4.80 7.63
N GLY A 39 -5.31 4.03 7.68
CA GLY A 39 -6.38 4.04 6.67
C GLY A 39 -6.19 3.02 5.53
N TRP A 40 -4.97 2.62 5.20
CA TRP A 40 -4.74 1.64 4.12
C TRP A 40 -5.14 0.21 4.48
N ARG A 41 -5.15 -0.11 5.78
CA ARG A 41 -5.36 -1.48 6.28
C ARG A 41 -6.70 -2.08 5.84
N GLU A 42 -7.74 -1.25 5.70
CA GLU A 42 -9.06 -1.66 5.23
C GLU A 42 -9.06 -2.09 3.76
N LEU A 43 -8.19 -1.49 2.95
CA LEU A 43 -8.09 -1.76 1.52
C LEU A 43 -7.10 -2.89 1.20
N ILE A 44 -5.96 -2.95 1.89
CA ILE A 44 -4.92 -3.95 1.58
C ILE A 44 -5.16 -5.30 2.26
N GLY A 45 -5.96 -5.34 3.34
CA GLY A 45 -6.32 -6.58 4.00
C GLY A 45 -5.18 -7.19 4.82
N ASP A 46 -5.41 -8.41 5.30
CA ASP A 46 -4.56 -9.12 6.26
C ASP A 46 -3.27 -9.71 5.67
N CYS A 47 -3.28 -10.00 4.38
CA CYS A 47 -2.09 -10.38 3.63
C CYS A 47 -1.38 -9.18 2.98
N GLY A 48 -1.84 -7.96 3.23
CA GLY A 48 -1.35 -6.75 2.60
C GLY A 48 -0.12 -6.17 3.27
N GLU A 49 0.66 -5.39 2.52
CA GLU A 49 1.84 -4.68 3.00
C GLU A 49 1.74 -3.19 2.68
N SER A 50 2.26 -2.34 3.55
CA SER A 50 2.34 -0.89 3.32
C SER A 50 3.80 -0.48 3.15
N VAL A 51 4.10 0.25 2.07
CA VAL A 51 5.32 1.04 1.94
C VAL A 51 4.97 2.46 2.37
N SER A 52 5.24 2.76 3.64
CA SER A 52 4.80 3.97 4.35
C SER A 52 5.91 4.59 5.18
N LEU A 53 5.72 5.85 5.59
CA LEU A 53 6.62 6.58 6.47
C LEU A 53 6.00 6.70 7.87
N GLU A 54 6.44 5.84 8.80
CA GLU A 54 5.85 5.72 10.15
C GLU A 54 6.48 6.66 11.21
N HIS A 55 7.42 7.51 10.80
CA HIS A 55 8.10 8.45 11.68
C HIS A 55 8.32 9.80 10.99
N PHE A 56 8.62 10.83 11.78
CA PHE A 56 8.94 12.14 11.24
C PHE A 56 10.16 12.06 10.31
N GLY A 57 10.16 12.91 9.28
CA GLY A 57 11.26 13.00 8.32
C GLY A 57 12.58 13.44 8.96
N ALA A 58 13.63 13.42 8.16
CA ALA A 58 14.95 13.93 8.52
C ALA A 58 15.32 15.12 7.62
N SER A 59 16.28 15.95 8.05
CA SER A 59 16.80 17.04 7.22
C SER A 59 17.76 16.49 6.17
N ALA A 60 17.25 16.19 4.98
CA ALA A 60 18.03 15.81 3.81
C ALA A 60 17.26 16.13 2.52
N SER A 61 17.92 15.96 1.36
CA SER A 61 17.24 16.09 0.07
C SER A 61 16.15 15.02 -0.09
N ALA A 62 15.06 15.34 -0.80
CA ALA A 62 13.98 14.39 -1.04
C ALA A 62 14.50 13.06 -1.60
N GLY A 63 15.37 13.08 -2.62
CA GLY A 63 15.93 11.85 -3.22
C GLY A 63 16.68 10.96 -2.21
N THR A 64 17.40 11.56 -1.26
CA THR A 64 18.02 10.83 -0.16
C THR A 64 16.96 10.22 0.76
N LEU A 65 15.97 11.01 1.17
CA LEU A 65 14.89 10.54 2.07
C LEU A 65 14.06 9.42 1.44
N PHE A 66 13.70 9.52 0.15
CA PHE A 66 12.97 8.46 -0.56
C PHE A 66 13.75 7.14 -0.57
N LYS A 67 15.08 7.19 -0.76
CA LYS A 67 15.92 6.00 -0.73
C LYS A 67 16.04 5.41 0.67
N GLU A 68 16.36 6.24 1.66
CA GLU A 68 16.55 5.83 3.07
C GLU A 68 15.25 5.29 3.68
N PHE A 69 14.10 5.88 3.32
CA PHE A 69 12.79 5.45 3.80
C PHE A 69 12.16 4.34 2.96
N GLY A 70 12.92 3.71 2.07
CA GLY A 70 12.48 2.50 1.37
C GLY A 70 11.45 2.74 0.26
N PHE A 71 11.26 3.97 -0.21
CA PHE A 71 10.45 4.28 -1.39
C PHE A 71 11.25 4.04 -2.67
N THR A 72 11.64 2.79 -2.88
CA THR A 72 12.40 2.35 -4.04
C THR A 72 11.66 1.23 -4.78
N PRO A 73 11.87 1.07 -6.10
CA PRO A 73 11.28 -0.04 -6.85
C PRO A 73 11.61 -1.41 -6.23
N ALA A 74 12.84 -1.61 -5.75
CA ALA A 74 13.27 -2.85 -5.12
C ALA A 74 12.45 -3.17 -3.85
N ALA A 75 12.29 -2.19 -2.96
CA ALA A 75 11.51 -2.36 -1.74
C ALA A 75 10.02 -2.64 -2.03
N ILE A 76 9.45 -2.02 -3.06
CA ILE A 76 8.08 -2.27 -3.50
C ILE A 76 7.93 -3.71 -4.03
N VAL A 77 8.89 -4.18 -4.82
CA VAL A 77 8.92 -5.57 -5.31
C VAL A 77 9.03 -6.56 -4.15
N ASP A 78 9.89 -6.28 -3.17
CA ASP A 78 10.03 -7.13 -1.99
C ASP A 78 8.76 -7.17 -1.14
N ALA A 79 8.07 -6.03 -0.97
CA ALA A 79 6.76 -5.98 -0.33
C ALA A 79 5.75 -6.83 -1.09
N ALA A 80 5.68 -6.72 -2.42
CA ALA A 80 4.80 -7.55 -3.23
C ALA A 80 5.09 -9.05 -3.04
N HIS A 81 6.36 -9.45 -3.02
CA HIS A 81 6.75 -10.84 -2.75
C HIS A 81 6.33 -11.31 -1.33
N ARG A 82 6.39 -10.45 -0.31
CA ARG A 82 5.91 -10.78 1.04
C ARG A 82 4.40 -11.01 1.05
N THR A 83 3.60 -10.17 0.39
CA THR A 83 2.15 -10.37 0.29
C THR A 83 1.81 -11.71 -0.38
N LEU A 84 2.51 -12.07 -1.46
CA LEU A 84 2.33 -13.33 -2.16
C LEU A 84 2.65 -14.55 -1.28
N LYS A 85 3.68 -14.46 -0.43
CA LYS A 85 4.00 -15.50 0.56
C LYS A 85 2.93 -15.57 1.66
N SER A 86 2.47 -14.42 2.16
CA SER A 86 1.43 -14.36 3.19
C SER A 86 0.15 -15.04 2.71
N VAL A 87 -0.31 -14.76 1.49
CA VAL A 87 -1.51 -15.40 0.92
C VAL A 87 -1.37 -16.92 0.83
N LYS A 88 -0.18 -17.44 0.49
CA LYS A 88 0.07 -18.89 0.39
C LYS A 88 0.04 -19.60 1.76
N ASN A 89 0.32 -18.87 2.84
CA ASN A 89 0.40 -19.39 4.19
C ASN A 89 -0.86 -19.13 5.03
N SER A 90 -1.88 -18.49 4.45
CA SER A 90 -3.14 -18.10 5.11
C SER A 90 -4.30 -19.02 4.77
#